data_AF-A0A8T4TPP7-F1
#
_entry.id   AF-A0A8T4TPP7-F1
#
_cell.length_a   1.000
_cell.length_b   1.000
_cell.length_c   1.000
_cell.angle_alpha   90.00
_cell.angle_beta   90.00
_cell.angle_gamma   90.00
#
_symmetry.space_group_name_H-M   'P 1'
#
loop_
_entity.id
_entity.type
_entity.pdbx_description
1 polymer ?
#
loop_
_entity_poly.entity_id
_entity_poly.type
_entity_poly.pdbx_seq_one_letter_code
_entity_poly.pdbx_strand_id
1 'polypeptide(L)'
;MPEKFLITRPTHDDRVSYLDYWSKDIIEFAENHNIKYSELKGKRANKKEVTEFLEKQKPKLVIFNGHGEEDTIFGHKDEPLIISEENDDLLKDKVVYALACNCASKLGVSAVSNGCDAFLGYEQKFSFVRDSSRECNPNSQMKSVYLY
;
A
#
# COMPACT_ATOMS: atom_id res chain seq x y z
N MET A 1 -2.03 -15.90 18.01
CA MET A 1 -1.17 -16.19 16.83
C MET A 1 -0.15 -15.06 16.75
N PRO A 2 1.10 -15.29 16.32
CA PRO A 2 2.01 -14.17 16.07
C PRO A 2 1.37 -13.21 15.08
N GLU A 3 1.33 -11.92 15.45
CA GLU A 3 0.76 -10.89 14.61
C GLU A 3 1.53 -10.86 13.28
N LYS A 4 0.79 -10.92 12.18
CA LYS A 4 1.34 -10.85 10.82
C LYS A 4 0.74 -9.66 10.10
N PHE A 5 1.51 -9.09 9.18
CA PHE A 5 1.03 -8.02 8.33
C PHE A 5 0.96 -8.42 6.85
N LEU A 6 0.13 -7.71 6.10
CA LEU A 6 0.07 -7.75 4.65
C LEU A 6 0.74 -6.50 4.09
N ILE A 7 1.53 -6.64 3.03
CA ILE A 7 2.02 -5.52 2.22
C ILE A 7 1.76 -5.75 0.74
N THR A 8 1.16 -4.77 0.05
CA THR A 8 0.98 -4.80 -1.41
C THR A 8 2.10 -4.04 -2.11
N ARG A 9 2.58 -4.56 -3.24
CA ARG A 9 3.67 -3.98 -4.05
C ARG A 9 3.38 -4.12 -5.55
N PRO A 10 2.45 -3.34 -6.11
CA PRO A 10 1.89 -3.57 -7.45
C PRO A 10 2.85 -3.30 -8.62
N THR A 11 3.79 -2.37 -8.47
CA THR A 11 4.94 -2.11 -9.35
C THR A 11 4.64 -2.25 -10.85
N HIS A 12 3.95 -1.25 -11.43
CA HIS A 12 3.60 -1.20 -12.86
C HIS A 12 3.94 0.11 -13.56
N ASP A 13 4.36 1.14 -12.82
CA ASP A 13 4.86 2.41 -13.36
C ASP A 13 6.00 2.99 -12.50
N ASP A 14 6.60 4.08 -12.98
CA ASP A 14 7.76 4.71 -12.34
C ASP A 14 7.45 5.26 -10.94
N ARG A 15 6.28 5.84 -10.67
CA ARG A 15 5.93 6.41 -9.35
C ARG A 15 5.77 5.30 -8.33
N VAL A 16 5.02 4.27 -8.70
CA VAL A 16 4.78 3.10 -7.84
C VAL A 16 6.08 2.30 -7.65
N SER A 17 7.05 2.39 -8.58
CA SER A 17 8.36 1.75 -8.41
C SER A 17 9.19 2.31 -7.24
N TYR A 18 9.03 3.59 -6.90
CA TYR A 18 9.64 4.17 -5.70
C TYR A 18 9.01 3.62 -4.42
N LEU A 19 7.68 3.52 -4.38
CA LEU A 19 6.97 2.91 -3.24
C LEU A 19 7.38 1.44 -3.05
N ASP A 20 7.52 0.70 -4.16
CA ASP A 20 8.02 -0.68 -4.17
C ASP A 20 9.47 -0.78 -3.64
N TYR A 21 10.32 0.16 -4.03
CA TYR A 21 11.70 0.19 -3.58
C TYR A 21 11.79 0.47 -2.08
N TRP A 22 11.14 1.52 -1.58
CA TRP A 22 11.16 1.87 -0.14
C TRP A 22 10.47 0.84 0.74
N SER A 23 9.50 0.10 0.20
CA SER A 23 8.88 -1.02 0.92
C SER A 23 9.86 -2.15 1.27
N LYS A 24 11.03 -2.22 0.62
CA LYS A 24 12.07 -3.21 0.94
C LYS A 24 12.61 -3.04 2.36
N ASP A 25 12.72 -1.81 2.85
CA ASP A 25 13.23 -1.52 4.20
C ASP A 25 12.27 -2.07 5.27
N ILE A 26 10.95 -2.02 5.01
CA ILE A 26 9.93 -2.61 5.89
C ILE A 26 10.06 -4.13 5.92
N ILE A 27 10.28 -4.74 4.75
CA ILE A 27 10.45 -6.19 4.61
C ILE A 27 11.73 -6.64 5.32
N GLU A 28 12.86 -5.98 5.08
CA GLU A 28 14.15 -6.27 5.71
C GLU A 28 14.05 -6.12 7.24
N PHE A 29 13.40 -5.06 7.73
CA PHE A 29 13.13 -4.90 9.15
C PHE A 29 12.34 -6.09 9.71
N ALA A 30 11.28 -6.52 9.01
CA ALA A 30 10.46 -7.65 9.45
C ALA A 30 11.26 -8.96 9.49
N GLU A 31 12.09 -9.22 8.48
CA GLU A 31 12.97 -10.39 8.43
C GLU A 31 13.98 -10.40 9.57
N ASN A 32 14.66 -9.28 9.81
CA ASN A 32 15.66 -9.13 10.87
C ASN A 32 15.08 -9.28 12.28
N HIS A 33 13.78 -9.03 12.46
CA HIS A 33 13.09 -9.12 13.75
C HIS A 33 12.15 -10.33 13.86
N ASN A 34 12.18 -11.28 12.92
CA ASN A 34 11.30 -12.45 12.87
C ASN A 34 9.80 -12.10 12.91
N ILE A 35 9.42 -10.94 12.36
CA ILE A 35 8.03 -10.52 12.22
C ILE A 35 7.45 -11.22 11.01
N LYS A 36 6.30 -11.88 11.18
CA LYS A 36 5.65 -12.58 10.07
C LYS A 36 4.98 -11.59 9.14
N TYR A 37 5.17 -11.77 7.84
CA TYR A 37 4.54 -10.93 6.84
C TYR A 37 4.09 -11.74 5.63
N SER A 38 3.27 -11.13 4.79
CA SER A 38 2.95 -11.65 3.46
C SER A 38 2.97 -10.52 2.46
N GLU A 39 3.55 -10.81 1.30
CA GLU A 39 3.73 -9.84 0.22
C GLU A 39 2.86 -10.23 -0.98
N LEU A 40 2.05 -9.28 -1.45
CA LEU A 40 1.34 -9.38 -2.73
C LEU A 40 2.03 -8.45 -3.73
N LYS A 41 2.96 -9.00 -4.51
CA LYS A 41 3.82 -8.25 -5.45
C LYS A 41 3.36 -8.37 -6.90
N GLY A 42 3.55 -7.29 -7.67
CA GLY A 42 3.21 -7.22 -9.09
C GLY A 42 1.74 -7.54 -9.32
N LYS A 43 1.48 -8.42 -10.29
CA LYS A 43 0.14 -8.90 -10.63
C LYS A 43 -0.66 -9.50 -9.46
N ARG A 44 0.01 -9.92 -8.37
CA ARG A 44 -0.66 -10.46 -7.17
C ARG A 44 -1.30 -9.38 -6.30
N ALA A 45 -0.90 -8.11 -6.45
CA ALA A 45 -1.59 -6.97 -5.87
C ALA A 45 -2.88 -6.68 -6.65
N ASN A 46 -3.85 -7.60 -6.56
CA ASN A 46 -5.15 -7.50 -7.24
C ASN A 46 -6.28 -7.74 -6.24
N LYS A 47 -7.50 -7.32 -6.58
CA LYS A 47 -8.70 -7.40 -5.72
C LYS A 47 -8.90 -8.81 -5.16
N LYS A 48 -8.82 -9.84 -6.01
CA LYS A 48 -9.05 -11.23 -5.61
C LYS A 48 -8.09 -11.70 -4.52
N GLU A 49 -6.78 -11.56 -4.74
CA GLU A 49 -5.78 -12.03 -3.77
C GLU A 49 -5.80 -11.20 -2.49
N VAL A 50 -6.04 -9.89 -2.58
CA VAL A 50 -6.18 -9.02 -1.40
C VAL A 50 -7.39 -9.44 -0.57
N THR A 51 -8.58 -9.54 -1.18
CA THR A 51 -9.80 -9.98 -0.47
C THR A 51 -9.61 -11.34 0.18
N GLU A 52 -9.14 -12.34 -0.58
CA GLU A 52 -8.91 -13.67 -0.05
C GLU A 52 -7.93 -13.68 1.14
N PHE A 53 -6.88 -12.85 1.08
CA PHE A 53 -5.92 -12.74 2.17
C PHE A 53 -6.55 -12.08 3.40
N LEU A 54 -7.23 -10.95 3.24
CA LEU A 54 -7.83 -10.21 4.35
C LEU A 54 -8.85 -11.06 5.12
N GLU A 55 -9.66 -11.84 4.40
CA GLU A 55 -10.67 -12.73 4.98
C GLU A 55 -10.08 -13.95 5.69
N LYS A 56 -9.17 -14.67 5.01
CA LYS A 56 -8.66 -15.97 5.50
C LYS A 56 -7.56 -15.77 6.54
N GLN A 57 -6.69 -14.80 6.29
CA GLN A 57 -5.46 -14.63 7.07
C GLN A 57 -5.64 -13.64 8.20
N LYS A 58 -6.61 -12.72 8.10
CA LYS A 58 -6.95 -11.73 9.14
C LYS A 58 -5.69 -11.04 9.72
N PRO A 59 -4.85 -10.41 8.87
CA PRO A 59 -3.68 -9.68 9.36
C PRO A 59 -4.12 -8.52 10.26
N LYS A 60 -3.28 -8.15 11.23
CA LYS A 60 -3.55 -7.00 12.10
C LYS A 60 -3.08 -5.67 11.53
N LEU A 61 -2.03 -5.70 10.71
CA LEU A 61 -1.52 -4.55 9.97
C LEU A 61 -1.63 -4.81 8.48
N VAL A 62 -2.07 -3.81 7.72
CA VAL A 62 -2.11 -3.85 6.25
C VAL A 62 -1.45 -2.61 5.70
N ILE A 63 -0.48 -2.81 4.81
CA ILE A 63 0.26 -1.75 4.13
C ILE A 63 -0.12 -1.79 2.65
N PHE A 64 -0.70 -0.69 2.16
CA PHE A 64 -1.03 -0.53 0.76
C PHE A 64 -0.04 0.43 0.09
N ASN A 65 0.54 0.00 -1.03
CA ASN A 65 1.30 0.86 -1.93
C ASN A 65 0.60 0.92 -3.28
N GLY A 66 0.46 2.12 -3.84
CA GLY A 66 -0.10 2.29 -5.17
C GLY A 66 -0.57 3.72 -5.42
N HIS A 67 -1.30 3.90 -6.51
CA HIS A 67 -2.09 5.11 -6.69
C HIS A 67 -3.30 5.08 -5.76
N GLY A 68 -3.92 6.24 -5.60
CA GLY A 68 -5.18 6.37 -4.86
C GLY A 68 -6.01 7.52 -5.38
N GLU A 69 -7.30 7.41 -5.09
CA GLU A 69 -8.28 8.48 -5.14
C GLU A 69 -8.96 8.59 -3.77
N GLU A 70 -9.90 9.53 -3.64
CA GLU A 70 -10.55 9.81 -2.35
C GLU A 70 -11.24 8.57 -1.77
N ASP A 71 -11.86 7.74 -2.61
CA ASP A 71 -12.59 6.54 -2.21
C ASP A 71 -11.89 5.23 -2.53
N THR A 72 -10.73 5.23 -3.19
CA THR A 72 -10.15 4.02 -3.78
C THR A 72 -8.64 3.91 -3.57
N ILE A 73 -8.19 2.72 -3.17
CA ILE A 73 -6.78 2.30 -3.24
C ILE A 73 -6.61 1.35 -4.41
N PHE A 74 -5.61 1.62 -5.25
CA PHE A 74 -5.36 0.82 -6.45
C PHE A 74 -4.19 -0.17 -6.30
N GLY A 75 -4.26 -1.23 -7.09
CA GLY A 75 -3.27 -2.30 -7.18
C GLY A 75 -2.54 -2.28 -8.52
N HIS A 76 -2.21 -3.47 -9.03
CA HIS A 76 -1.46 -3.61 -10.27
C HIS A 76 -2.25 -3.07 -11.46
N LYS A 77 -1.62 -2.22 -12.27
CA LYS A 77 -2.25 -1.54 -13.42
C LYS A 77 -3.48 -0.70 -13.04
N ASP A 78 -3.46 -0.14 -11.85
CA ASP A 78 -4.53 0.72 -11.34
C ASP A 78 -5.88 -0.01 -11.20
N GLU A 79 -5.85 -1.33 -11.02
CA GLU A 79 -7.04 -2.11 -10.69
C GLU A 79 -7.45 -1.86 -9.23
N PRO A 80 -8.72 -1.52 -8.94
CA PRO A 80 -9.17 -1.22 -7.58
C PRO A 80 -8.97 -2.38 -6.59
N LEU A 81 -8.42 -2.11 -5.41
CA LEU A 81 -8.26 -3.08 -4.33
C LEU A 81 -9.33 -2.92 -3.26
N ILE A 82 -9.44 -1.71 -2.73
CA ILE A 82 -10.39 -1.33 -1.68
C ILE A 82 -11.09 -0.06 -2.14
N ILE A 83 -12.43 -0.08 -2.08
CA ILE A 83 -13.34 0.99 -2.49
C ILE A 83 -14.25 1.28 -1.30
N SER A 84 -14.38 2.56 -0.96
CA SER A 84 -15.26 3.07 0.10
C SER A 84 -16.69 2.63 -0.16
N GLU A 85 -17.38 2.14 0.88
CA GLU A 85 -18.79 1.69 0.82
C GLU A 85 -19.04 0.44 -0.05
N GLU A 86 -18.01 -0.16 -0.64
CA GLU A 86 -18.13 -1.42 -1.39
C GLU A 86 -17.49 -2.59 -0.65
N ASN A 87 -16.23 -2.45 -0.24
CA ASN A 87 -15.46 -3.53 0.41
C ASN A 87 -14.45 -3.02 1.45
N ASP A 88 -14.64 -1.82 1.98
CA ASP A 88 -13.82 -1.24 3.04
C ASP A 88 -14.09 -1.88 4.41
N ASP A 89 -15.20 -2.61 4.55
CA ASP A 89 -15.49 -3.50 5.69
C ASP A 89 -14.44 -4.61 5.85
N LEU A 90 -13.75 -5.00 4.78
CA LEU A 90 -12.59 -5.90 4.82
C LEU A 90 -11.47 -5.37 5.74
N LEU A 91 -11.44 -4.06 6.00
CA LEU A 91 -10.45 -3.40 6.86
C LEU A 91 -10.82 -3.45 8.35
N LYS A 92 -11.99 -3.98 8.71
CA LYS A 92 -12.41 -4.12 10.11
C LYS A 92 -11.40 -4.88 10.97
N ASP A 93 -11.19 -4.38 12.19
CA ASP A 93 -10.25 -4.87 13.21
C ASP A 93 -8.77 -4.88 12.76
N LYS A 94 -8.39 -3.95 11.86
CA LYS A 94 -7.03 -3.81 11.32
C LYS A 94 -6.52 -2.38 11.48
N VAL A 95 -5.21 -2.25 11.56
CA VAL A 95 -4.48 -1.00 11.34
C VAL A 95 -4.06 -0.94 9.89
N VAL A 96 -4.38 0.16 9.21
CA VAL A 96 -4.07 0.36 7.79
C VAL A 96 -3.07 1.49 7.62
N TYR A 97 -2.03 1.26 6.83
CA TYR A 97 -1.11 2.28 6.35
C TYR A 97 -1.15 2.32 4.82
N ALA A 98 -1.65 3.40 4.24
CA ALA A 98 -1.87 3.55 2.82
C ALA A 98 -0.96 4.65 2.23
N LEU A 99 0.06 4.21 1.49
CA LEU A 99 0.84 5.07 0.60
C LEU A 99 0.10 5.18 -0.75
N ALA A 100 -1.02 5.89 -0.73
CA ALA A 100 -1.91 6.13 -1.87
C ALA A 100 -2.55 7.53 -1.77
N CYS A 101 -2.63 8.26 -2.89
CA CYS A 101 -3.10 9.65 -2.91
C CYS A 101 -4.54 9.78 -2.43
N ASN A 102 -4.87 10.84 -1.69
CA ASN A 102 -6.22 11.24 -1.26
C ASN A 102 -7.07 10.22 -0.47
N CYS A 103 -6.64 8.98 -0.31
CA CYS A 103 -7.50 7.93 0.24
C CYS A 103 -7.94 8.18 1.69
N ALA A 104 -7.24 9.00 2.47
CA ALA A 104 -7.66 9.28 3.85
C ALA A 104 -8.86 10.24 3.94
N SER A 105 -9.15 11.03 2.89
CA SER A 105 -10.21 12.04 2.93
C SER A 105 -11.63 11.43 2.96
N LYS A 106 -11.84 10.30 2.27
CA LYS A 106 -13.13 9.60 2.22
C LYS A 106 -13.01 8.13 2.60
N LEU A 107 -12.18 7.34 1.92
CA LEU A 107 -12.02 5.91 2.22
C LEU A 107 -11.53 5.68 3.66
N GLY A 108 -10.57 6.46 4.15
CA GLY A 108 -10.07 6.34 5.52
C GLY A 108 -11.16 6.61 6.57
N VAL A 109 -11.99 7.63 6.35
CA VAL A 109 -13.14 7.96 7.22
C VAL A 109 -14.18 6.82 7.20
N SER A 110 -14.49 6.30 6.02
CA SER A 110 -15.41 5.17 5.84
C SER A 110 -14.90 3.91 6.55
N ALA A 111 -13.63 3.55 6.33
CA ALA A 111 -13.02 2.38 6.93
C ALA A 111 -13.05 2.42 8.46
N VAL A 112 -12.67 3.56 9.07
CA VAL A 112 -12.72 3.73 10.54
C VAL A 112 -14.16 3.66 11.06
N SER A 113 -15.11 4.29 10.36
CA SER A 113 -16.54 4.20 10.71
C SER A 113 -17.07 2.77 10.65
N ASN A 114 -16.51 1.94 9.77
CA ASN A 114 -16.82 0.52 9.60
C ASN A 114 -16.01 -0.43 10.51
N GLY A 115 -15.24 0.11 11.46
CA GLY A 115 -14.54 -0.66 12.49
C GLY A 115 -13.09 -1.01 12.16
N CYS A 116 -12.45 -0.30 11.24
CA CYS A 116 -10.99 -0.28 11.13
C CYS A 116 -10.40 0.33 12.42
N ASP A 117 -9.37 -0.31 13.00
CA ASP A 117 -8.78 0.12 14.28
C ASP A 117 -8.06 1.47 14.12
N ALA A 118 -7.39 1.67 12.97
CA ALA A 118 -6.76 2.93 12.59
C ALA A 118 -6.48 2.98 11.09
N PHE A 119 -6.55 4.16 10.48
CA PHE A 119 -6.21 4.38 9.08
C PHE A 119 -5.22 5.54 8.95
N LEU A 120 -4.02 5.26 8.46
CA LEU A 120 -2.98 6.25 8.19
C LEU A 120 -2.81 6.35 6.67
N GLY A 121 -3.11 7.51 6.10
CA GLY A 121 -2.97 7.77 4.67
C GLY A 121 -2.92 9.27 4.40
N TYR A 122 -3.07 9.66 3.13
CA TYR A 122 -3.00 11.07 2.72
C TYR A 122 -4.39 11.65 2.46
N GLU A 123 -4.68 12.83 3.00
CA GLU A 123 -5.89 13.61 2.67
C GLU A 123 -5.76 14.37 1.35
N GLN A 124 -4.53 14.54 0.86
CA GLN A 124 -4.21 15.28 -0.36
C GLN A 124 -3.30 14.47 -1.28
N LYS A 125 -3.23 14.89 -2.55
CA LYS A 125 -2.33 14.27 -3.53
C LYS A 125 -0.91 14.62 -3.14
N PHE A 126 -0.09 13.62 -2.91
CA PHE A 126 1.35 13.83 -2.80
C PHE A 126 1.97 13.81 -4.19
N SER A 127 3.03 14.60 -4.38
CA SER A 127 3.71 14.74 -5.67
C SER A 127 5.15 14.31 -5.53
N PHE A 128 5.61 13.53 -6.51
CA PHE A 128 7.04 13.28 -6.71
C PHE A 128 7.59 14.41 -7.59
N VAL A 129 8.52 15.19 -7.06
CA VAL A 129 9.26 16.17 -7.86
C VAL A 129 10.22 15.41 -8.78
N ARG A 130 10.12 15.66 -10.08
CA ARG A 130 10.97 15.03 -11.11
C ARG A 130 11.84 16.09 -11.76
N ASP A 131 13.12 15.79 -11.89
CA ASP A 131 14.04 16.51 -12.77
C ASP A 131 14.21 15.67 -14.04
N SER A 132 13.71 16.17 -15.17
CA SER A 132 13.78 15.47 -16.46
C SER A 132 15.21 15.18 -16.92
N SER A 133 16.20 15.90 -16.41
CA SER A 133 17.63 15.65 -16.69
C SER A 133 18.26 14.57 -15.79
N ARG A 134 17.54 14.11 -14.75
CA ARG A 134 18.02 13.17 -13.74
C ARG A 134 17.02 12.05 -13.45
N GLU A 135 16.13 11.73 -14.39
CA GLU A 135 15.17 10.64 -14.19
C GLU A 135 15.89 9.30 -14.04
N CYS A 136 15.67 8.65 -12.90
CA CYS A 136 16.03 7.25 -12.70
C CYS A 136 14.77 6.47 -12.30
N ASN A 137 14.74 5.19 -12.65
CA ASN A 137 13.82 4.25 -12.03
C ASN A 137 14.65 3.37 -11.08
N PRO A 138 14.29 3.26 -9.79
CA PRO A 138 15.07 2.53 -8.80
C PRO A 138 15.23 1.04 -9.14
N ASN A 139 14.37 0.50 -10.00
CA ASN A 139 14.44 -0.87 -10.51
C ASN A 139 15.15 -0.99 -11.87
N SER A 140 15.39 0.11 -12.61
CA SER A 140 16.10 0.07 -13.89
C SER A 140 17.58 0.48 -13.78
N GLN A 141 17.96 1.35 -12.84
CA GLN A 141 19.36 1.73 -12.60
C GLN A 141 19.63 2.12 -11.15
N MET A 142 20.58 1.41 -10.53
CA MET A 142 21.12 1.67 -9.20
C MET A 142 21.96 2.96 -9.21
N LYS A 143 21.35 4.13 -8.98
CA LYS A 143 22.05 5.32 -8.46
C LYS A 143 21.15 6.08 -7.49
N SER A 144 21.73 6.32 -6.31
CA SER A 144 21.19 6.99 -5.14
C SER A 144 20.38 8.24 -5.46
N VAL A 145 19.10 8.23 -5.06
CA VAL A 145 18.29 9.45 -4.94
C VAL A 145 18.53 10.00 -3.54
N TYR A 146 19.30 11.08 -3.43
CA TYR A 146 19.34 11.91 -2.23
C TYR A 146 18.22 12.95 -2.33
N LEU A 147 17.34 12.99 -1.34
CA LEU A 147 16.44 14.11 -1.09
C LEU A 147 17.17 15.07 -0.14
N TYR A 148 17.26 16.35 -0.54
CA TYR A 148 17.70 17.44 0.34
C TYR A 148 16.58 17.86 1.28
#